data_AF-A7WQ09-F1
#
_entry.id   AF-A7WQ09-F1
#
_cell.length_a   1.000
_cell.length_b   1.000
_cell.length_c   1.000
_cell.angle_alpha   90.00
_cell.angle_beta   90.00
_cell.angle_gamma   90.00
#
_symmetry.space_group_name_H-M   'P 1'
#
loop_
_entity.id
_entity.type
_entity.pdbx_description
1 polymer ?
#
loop_
_entity_poly.entity_id
_entity_poly.type
_entity_poly.pdbx_seq_one_letter_code
_entity_poly.pdbx_strand_id
1 'polypeptide(L)'
;MSIAKAPWYLIQGTVQTLEHAVRNMQPRHVEHILHSGVNVNEPIDQEGHTVLDAFAVEHLSMLKRILDLRTSPEEKTRIFYTNQENARRVHEILTRAGAEMSTPENARFGTNQLLA
;
A
#
# COMPACT_ATOMS: atom_id res chain seq x y z
N MET A 1 12.11 25.29 0.89
CA MET A 1 12.35 24.40 2.05
C MET A 1 12.31 22.97 1.56
N SER A 2 13.48 22.31 1.55
CA SER A 2 13.59 20.91 1.12
C SER A 2 13.38 20.03 2.36
N ILE A 3 12.31 19.24 2.37
CA ILE A 3 12.10 18.19 3.37
C ILE A 3 13.15 17.12 3.09
N ALA A 4 14.07 16.92 4.04
CA ALA A 4 15.06 15.86 3.99
C ALA A 4 14.34 14.52 3.83
N LYS A 5 14.48 13.87 2.67
CA LYS A 5 14.04 12.48 2.49
C LYS A 5 14.94 11.64 3.40
N ALA A 6 14.35 10.97 4.39
CA ALA A 6 15.08 10.06 5.26
C ALA A 6 15.93 9.09 4.40
N PRO A 7 17.20 8.85 4.78
CA PRO A 7 18.08 8.01 3.98
C PRO A 7 17.55 6.58 3.91
N TRP A 8 17.70 5.99 2.72
CA TRP A 8 17.09 4.71 2.33
C TRP A 8 17.49 3.50 3.19
N TYR A 9 18.56 3.58 3.98
CA TYR A 9 19.04 2.52 4.88
C TYR A 9 18.45 2.57 6.31
N LEU A 10 17.65 3.59 6.64
CA LEU A 10 16.99 3.70 7.96
C LEU A 10 15.55 3.18 7.96
N ILE A 11 15.00 2.75 6.82
CA ILE A 11 13.66 2.19 6.76
C ILE A 11 13.71 0.79 7.38
N GLN A 12 13.47 0.71 8.69
CA GLN A 12 13.14 -0.54 9.34
C GLN A 12 11.84 -1.06 8.70
N GLY A 13 11.90 -2.23 8.08
CA GLY A 13 10.72 -2.84 7.48
C GLY A 13 9.77 -3.28 8.58
N THR A 14 8.56 -2.75 8.54
CA THR A 14 7.43 -3.10 9.42
C THR A 14 6.18 -3.16 8.55
N VAL A 15 5.12 -3.79 9.03
CA VAL A 15 3.84 -3.78 8.30
C VAL A 15 3.31 -2.35 8.10
N GLN A 16 3.56 -1.42 9.03
CA GLN A 16 3.14 -0.02 8.93
C GLN A 16 3.93 0.74 7.85
N THR A 17 5.24 0.50 7.74
CA THR A 17 6.04 1.11 6.66
C THR A 17 5.67 0.53 5.30
N LEU A 18 5.33 -0.76 5.24
CA LEU A 18 4.81 -1.41 4.04
C LEU A 18 3.45 -0.82 3.62
N GLU A 19 2.50 -0.73 4.56
CA GLU A 19 1.19 -0.10 4.37
C GLU A 19 1.35 1.32 3.82
N HIS A 20 2.22 2.13 4.43
CA HIS A 20 2.49 3.48 3.98
C HIS A 20 3.01 3.52 2.53
N ALA A 21 3.96 2.67 2.17
CA ALA A 21 4.50 2.62 0.82
C ALA A 21 3.43 2.18 -0.21
N VAL A 22 2.56 1.24 0.16
CA VAL A 22 1.43 0.77 -0.65
C VAL A 22 0.40 1.88 -0.86
N ARG A 23 -0.01 2.58 0.21
CA ARG A 23 -0.94 3.72 0.14
C ARG A 23 -0.40 4.91 -0.68
N ASN A 24 0.90 4.97 -0.88
CA ASN A 24 1.53 6.00 -1.71
C ASN A 24 1.90 5.49 -3.12
N MET A 25 1.54 4.26 -3.47
CA MET A 25 1.88 3.61 -4.75
C MET A 25 3.38 3.70 -5.08
N GLN A 26 4.24 3.38 -4.10
CA GLN A 26 5.70 3.52 -4.21
C GLN A 26 6.38 2.15 -4.45
N PRO A 27 6.42 1.63 -5.69
CA PRO A 27 6.87 0.26 -5.95
C PRO A 27 8.29 -0.04 -5.44
N ARG A 28 9.22 0.92 -5.56
CA ARG A 28 10.59 0.74 -5.06
C ARG A 28 10.67 0.59 -3.54
N HIS A 29 9.84 1.31 -2.79
CA HIS A 29 9.81 1.20 -1.33
C HIS A 29 9.12 -0.09 -0.90
N VAL A 30 8.01 -0.47 -1.56
CA VAL A 30 7.33 -1.75 -1.32
C VAL A 30 8.31 -2.92 -1.51
N GLU A 31 9.03 -2.94 -2.64
CA GLU A 31 10.02 -3.99 -2.92
C GLU A 31 11.14 -4.01 -1.88
N HIS A 32 11.65 -2.86 -1.47
CA HIS A 32 12.69 -2.78 -0.44
C HIS A 32 12.23 -3.29 0.92
N ILE A 33 11.03 -2.90 1.36
CA ILE A 33 10.48 -3.29 2.66
C ILE A 33 10.18 -4.80 2.70
N LEU A 34 9.68 -5.37 1.60
CA LEU A 34 9.48 -6.83 1.53
C LEU A 34 10.80 -7.60 1.55
N HIS A 35 11.86 -7.06 0.93
CA HIS A 35 13.20 -7.67 1.01
C HIS A 35 13.80 -7.68 2.43
N SER A 36 13.31 -6.85 3.36
CA SER A 36 13.75 -6.91 4.76
C SER A 36 13.01 -7.96 5.59
N GLY A 37 12.14 -8.78 4.98
CA GLY A 37 11.48 -9.91 5.64
C GLY A 37 10.15 -9.59 6.32
N VAL A 38 9.53 -8.45 6.01
CA VAL A 38 8.17 -8.13 6.51
C VAL A 38 7.18 -9.17 6.04
N ASN A 39 6.33 -9.67 6.96
CA ASN A 39 5.23 -10.54 6.59
C ASN A 39 4.15 -9.74 5.86
N VAL A 40 3.98 -10.01 4.56
CA VAL A 40 3.03 -9.28 3.70
C VAL A 40 1.57 -9.47 4.12
N ASN A 41 1.24 -10.54 4.85
CA ASN A 41 -0.10 -10.83 5.34
C ASN A 41 -0.26 -10.52 6.84
N GLU A 42 0.70 -9.81 7.45
CA GLU A 42 0.53 -9.27 8.80
C GLU A 42 -0.63 -8.27 8.81
N PRO A 43 -1.55 -8.34 9.79
CA PRO A 43 -2.63 -7.37 9.91
C PRO A 43 -2.12 -5.93 10.05
N ILE A 44 -2.71 -5.00 9.32
CA ILE A 44 -2.40 -3.55 9.43
C ILE A 44 -3.23 -2.84 10.50
N ASP A 45 -4.33 -3.46 10.96
CA ASP A 45 -5.22 -2.93 11.98
C ASP A 45 -5.87 -4.05 12.83
N GLN A 46 -6.71 -3.65 13.78
CA GLN A 46 -7.43 -4.57 14.67
C GLN A 46 -8.58 -5.31 13.97
N GLU A 47 -8.96 -4.89 12.77
CA GLU A 47 -10.00 -5.53 11.96
C GLU A 47 -9.43 -6.62 11.06
N GLY A 48 -8.13 -6.90 11.14
CA GLY A 48 -7.48 -8.00 10.42
C GLY A 48 -7.25 -7.71 8.93
N HIS A 49 -7.36 -6.45 8.50
CA HIS A 49 -7.05 -6.07 7.13
C HIS A 49 -5.57 -6.32 6.81
N THR A 50 -5.27 -6.66 5.57
CA THR A 50 -3.90 -6.79 5.07
C THR A 50 -3.50 -5.57 4.24
N VAL A 51 -2.23 -5.52 3.84
CA VAL A 51 -1.75 -4.48 2.92
C VAL A 51 -2.41 -4.56 1.53
N LEU A 52 -2.96 -5.71 1.12
CA LEU A 52 -3.67 -5.82 -0.16
C LEU A 52 -5.06 -5.16 -0.09
N ASP A 53 -5.72 -5.19 1.07
CA ASP A 53 -6.95 -4.42 1.31
C ASP A 53 -6.66 -2.91 1.23
N ALA A 54 -5.57 -2.45 1.87
CA ALA A 54 -5.14 -1.06 1.78
C ALA A 54 -4.81 -0.64 0.34
N PHE A 55 -4.16 -1.51 -0.45
CA PHE A 55 -3.93 -1.28 -1.87
C PHE A 55 -5.24 -1.07 -2.64
N ALA A 56 -6.24 -1.93 -2.43
CA ALA A 56 -7.52 -1.84 -3.14
C ALA A 56 -8.25 -0.53 -2.84
N VAL A 57 -8.32 -0.14 -1.56
CA VAL A 57 -8.93 1.12 -1.11
C VAL A 57 -8.19 2.33 -1.69
N GLU A 58 -6.87 2.31 -1.65
CA GLU A 58 -6.07 3.42 -2.16
C GLU A 58 -6.16 3.53 -3.68
N HIS A 59 -6.13 2.42 -4.41
CA HIS A 59 -6.24 2.43 -5.86
C HIS A 59 -7.56 3.07 -6.30
N LEU A 60 -8.68 2.71 -5.66
CA LEU A 60 -9.97 3.35 -5.90
C LEU A 60 -9.93 4.86 -5.59
N SER A 61 -9.34 5.24 -4.45
CA SER A 61 -9.22 6.64 -4.03
C SER A 61 -8.36 7.47 -4.97
N MET A 62 -7.27 6.89 -5.49
CA MET A 62 -6.40 7.49 -6.49
C MET A 62 -7.14 7.76 -7.81
N LEU A 63 -7.95 6.81 -8.29
CA LEU A 63 -8.77 7.00 -9.49
C LEU A 63 -9.78 8.14 -9.31
N LYS A 64 -10.48 8.20 -8.17
CA LYS A 64 -11.40 9.29 -7.84
C LYS A 64 -10.69 10.64 -7.83
N ARG A 65 -9.55 10.73 -7.13
CA ARG A 65 -8.73 11.95 -7.06
C ARG A 65 -8.31 12.45 -8.44
N ILE A 66 -7.93 11.55 -9.35
CA ILE A 66 -7.58 11.92 -10.73
C ILE A 66 -8.77 12.58 -11.42
N LEU A 67 -9.99 12.06 -11.28
CA LEU A 67 -11.18 12.65 -11.90
C LEU A 67 -11.47 14.08 -11.41
N ASP A 68 -11.12 14.39 -10.17
CA ASP A 68 -11.34 15.71 -9.57
C ASP A 68 -10.20 16.73 -9.83
N LEU A 69 -9.10 16.31 -10.47
CA LEU A 69 -7.97 17.21 -10.76
C LEU A 69 -8.38 18.34 -11.71
N ARG A 70 -8.12 19.58 -11.27
CA ARG A 70 -8.26 20.81 -12.05
C ARG A 70 -6.97 21.13 -12.79
N THR A 71 -6.68 20.34 -13.83
CA THR A 71 -5.52 20.52 -14.73
C THR A 71 -5.93 20.29 -16.19
N SER A 72 -5.02 20.47 -17.13
CA SER A 72 -5.32 20.23 -18.56
C SER A 72 -5.62 18.74 -18.81
N PRO A 73 -6.43 18.41 -19.84
CA PRO A 73 -6.70 17.01 -20.20
C PRO A 73 -5.43 16.18 -20.45
N GLU A 74 -4.41 16.76 -21.07
CA GLU A 74 -3.13 16.11 -21.37
C GLU A 74 -2.38 15.80 -20.09
N GLU A 75 -2.32 16.76 -19.15
CA GLU A 75 -1.66 16.54 -17.87
C GLU A 75 -2.42 15.50 -17.02
N LYS A 76 -3.74 15.59 -17.00
CA LYS A 76 -4.60 14.61 -16.32
C LYS A 76 -4.36 13.19 -16.84
N THR A 77 -4.23 13.03 -18.16
CA THR A 77 -3.93 11.74 -18.81
C THR A 77 -2.54 11.22 -18.45
N ARG A 78 -1.53 12.09 -18.43
CA ARG A 78 -0.16 11.74 -18.02
C ARG A 78 -0.07 11.28 -16.58
N ILE A 79 -0.77 11.98 -15.66
CA ILE A 79 -0.88 11.60 -14.25
C ILE A 79 -1.59 10.25 -14.12
N PHE A 80 -2.72 10.07 -14.82
CA PHE A 80 -3.46 8.81 -14.85
C PHE A 80 -2.56 7.64 -15.24
N TYR A 81 -1.85 7.75 -16.37
CA TYR A 81 -0.96 6.68 -16.85
C TYR A 81 0.15 6.35 -15.85
N THR A 82 0.80 7.39 -15.30
CA THR A 82 1.89 7.21 -14.31
C THR A 82 1.39 6.51 -13.05
N ASN A 83 0.22 6.92 -12.56
CA ASN A 83 -0.42 6.33 -11.39
C ASN A 83 -0.81 4.87 -11.61
N GLN A 84 -1.37 4.56 -12.79
CA GLN A 84 -1.71 3.19 -13.17
C GLN A 84 -0.48 2.29 -13.25
N GLU A 85 0.62 2.76 -13.84
CA GLU A 85 1.85 1.96 -13.91
C GLU A 85 2.45 1.71 -12.52
N ASN A 86 2.45 2.71 -11.63
CA ASN A 86 2.88 2.51 -10.26
C ASN A 86 1.99 1.51 -9.50
N ALA A 87 0.67 1.62 -9.64
CA ALA A 87 -0.27 0.69 -9.02
C ALA A 87 -0.11 -0.74 -9.55
N ARG A 88 0.05 -0.91 -10.87
CA ARG A 88 0.33 -2.20 -11.50
C ARG A 88 1.59 -2.85 -10.91
N ARG A 89 2.68 -2.08 -10.78
CA ARG A 89 3.94 -2.57 -10.21
C ARG A 89 3.82 -2.92 -8.73
N VAL A 90 3.14 -2.10 -7.92
CA VAL A 90 2.89 -2.41 -6.51
C VAL A 90 2.09 -3.71 -6.40
N HIS A 91 1.00 -3.85 -7.16
CA HIS A 91 0.19 -5.06 -7.19
C HIS A 91 1.02 -6.30 -7.57
N GLU A 92 1.81 -6.21 -8.64
CA GLU A 92 2.70 -7.30 -9.07
C GLU A 92 3.70 -7.71 -7.98
N ILE A 93 4.32 -6.73 -7.31
CA ILE A 93 5.25 -6.99 -6.20
C ILE A 93 4.53 -7.70 -5.04
N LEU A 94 3.35 -7.21 -4.64
CA LEU A 94 2.56 -7.79 -3.55
C LEU A 94 2.11 -9.22 -3.88
N THR A 95 1.54 -9.46 -5.07
CA THR A 95 1.12 -10.80 -5.50
C THR A 95 2.29 -11.78 -5.56
N ARG A 96 3.45 -11.34 -6.09
CA ARG A 96 4.67 -12.16 -6.12
C ARG A 96 5.19 -12.49 -4.71
N ALA A 97 4.96 -11.62 -3.74
CA ALA A 97 5.27 -11.86 -2.33
C ALA A 97 4.22 -12.72 -1.60
N GLY A 98 3.13 -13.14 -2.26
CA GLY A 98 2.07 -13.94 -1.67
C GLY A 98 1.06 -13.13 -0.86
N ALA A 99 0.88 -11.83 -1.17
CA ALA A 99 -0.14 -11.01 -0.54
C ALA A 99 -1.55 -11.53 -0.87
N GLU A 100 -2.39 -11.63 0.15
CA GLU A 100 -3.80 -12.01 0.03
C GLU A 100 -4.69 -10.94 0.67
N MET A 101 -5.92 -10.81 0.17
CA MET A 101 -6.94 -9.96 0.80
C MET A 101 -7.34 -10.58 2.14
N SER A 102 -7.76 -9.76 3.10
CA SER A 102 -8.32 -10.29 4.34
C SER A 102 -9.57 -11.14 4.07
N THR A 103 -9.74 -12.16 4.90
CA THR A 103 -10.97 -12.97 4.95
C THR A 103 -11.80 -12.57 6.16
N PRO A 104 -13.12 -12.85 6.16
CA PRO A 104 -13.95 -12.66 7.35
C PRO A 104 -13.46 -13.44 8.58
N GLU A 105 -12.65 -14.48 8.40
CA GLU A 105 -12.03 -15.25 9.48
C GLU A 105 -10.82 -14.51 10.06
N ASN A 106 -9.93 -13.97 9.23
CA ASN A 106 -8.80 -13.14 9.65
C ASN A 106 -9.28 -11.88 10.39
N ALA A 107 -10.41 -11.32 9.98
CA ALA A 107 -11.01 -10.16 10.62
C ALA A 107 -11.53 -10.41 12.04
N ARG A 108 -11.81 -11.67 12.41
CA ARG A 108 -12.35 -12.04 13.72
C ARG A 108 -11.28 -12.20 14.80
N PHE A 109 -10.03 -12.48 14.44
CA PHE A 109 -8.98 -12.73 15.45
C PHE A 109 -8.52 -11.48 16.20
N GLY A 110 -8.80 -10.27 15.68
CA GLY A 110 -8.54 -9.02 16.40
C GLY A 110 -9.55 -8.69 17.51
N THR A 111 -10.75 -9.29 17.48
CA THR A 111 -11.79 -9.07 18.51
C THR A 111 -11.75 -10.10 19.65
N ASN A 112 -11.23 -11.31 19.41
CA ASN A 112 -11.23 -12.39 20.42
C ASN A 112 -10.05 -12.38 21.41
N GLN A 113 -9.05 -11.50 21.26
CA GLN A 113 -7.99 -11.35 22.26
C GLN A 113 -8.33 -10.39 23.42
N LEU A 114 -9.50 -9.74 23.39
CA LEU A 114 -9.96 -8.84 24.47
C LEU A 114 -10.91 -9.53 25.48
N LEU A 115 -11.14 -10.84 25.35
CA LEU A 115 -12.06 -11.61 26.21
C LEU A 115 -11.45 -12.92 26.76
N ALA A 116 -10.12 -13.09 26.72
CA ALA A 116 -9.42 -14.24 27.30
C ALA A 116 -8.47 -13.82 28.42
#